data_AF-A0A9J7HVT5-F1
#
_entry.id   AF-A0A9J7HVT5-F1
#
_cell.length_a   1.000
_cell.length_b   1.000
_cell.length_c   1.000
_cell.angle_alpha   90.00
_cell.angle_beta   90.00
_cell.angle_gamma   90.00
#
_symmetry.space_group_name_H-M   'P 1'
#
loop_
_entity.id
_entity.type
_entity.pdbx_description
1 polymer ?
#
loop_
_entity_poly.entity_id
_entity_poly.type
_entity_poly.pdbx_seq_one_letter_code
_entity_poly.pdbx_strand_id
1 'polypeptide(L)'
;MWWKLLLVICAVAAFNIGANADPTSELRDEPRHRQKRNIRQLARMIEKVTGRNAKDYNKYGCWCGRGGAGEPVDGIDTCCKAHDECYETVDRPYRTTYNFAVDAGVVTCEDDPGTNERAVCDCDRTAVLCFNANVYPDPPVKPACP
;
A
#
# COMPACT_ATOMS: atom_id res chain seq x y z
N MET A 1 15.78 -41.38 -39.40
CA MET A 1 17.10 -41.94 -39.79
C MET A 1 17.65 -41.21 -41.00
N TRP A 2 18.04 -39.94 -40.86
CA TRP A 2 18.76 -39.20 -41.92
C TRP A 2 19.81 -38.31 -41.23
N TRP A 3 20.80 -38.99 -40.66
CA TRP A 3 22.09 -38.41 -40.30
C TRP A 3 23.03 -38.76 -41.46
N LYS A 4 23.63 -37.75 -42.09
CA LYS A 4 24.95 -37.73 -42.77
C LYS A 4 25.01 -36.43 -43.59
N LEU A 5 25.83 -35.45 -43.19
CA LEU A 5 27.26 -35.26 -43.55
C LEU A 5 27.40 -34.95 -45.06
N LEU A 6 27.98 -33.85 -45.57
CA LEU A 6 29.28 -33.22 -45.25
C LEU A 6 29.33 -31.78 -45.83
N LEU A 7 29.96 -30.88 -45.06
CA LEU A 7 31.06 -29.95 -45.38
C LEU A 7 31.18 -29.33 -46.81
N VAL A 8 31.41 -28.01 -46.88
CA VAL A 8 32.70 -27.37 -47.24
C VAL A 8 32.53 -25.86 -47.57
N ILE A 9 33.12 -25.02 -46.70
CA ILE A 9 34.02 -23.85 -46.92
C ILE A 9 33.61 -22.72 -47.91
N CYS A 10 33.72 -21.47 -47.42
CA CYS A 10 34.44 -20.30 -48.01
C CYS A 10 33.78 -19.00 -47.52
N ALA A 11 34.35 -18.31 -46.53
CA ALA A 11 35.33 -17.24 -46.69
C ALA A 11 34.73 -15.91 -47.20
N VAL A 12 34.59 -14.97 -46.26
CA VAL A 12 34.74 -13.50 -46.34
C VAL A 12 34.27 -12.75 -47.59
N ALA A 13 33.31 -11.82 -47.40
CA ALA A 13 33.40 -10.45 -47.94
C ALA A 13 32.41 -9.49 -47.25
N ALA A 14 32.99 -8.41 -46.73
CA ALA A 14 32.54 -7.01 -46.72
C ALA A 14 31.13 -6.60 -46.23
N PHE A 15 31.17 -5.62 -45.33
CA PHE A 15 30.09 -4.86 -44.74
C PHE A 15 29.38 -3.87 -45.71
N ASN A 16 28.11 -3.61 -45.37
CA ASN A 16 27.22 -2.47 -45.71
C ASN A 16 26.55 -2.55 -47.11
N ILE A 17 25.27 -2.24 -47.34
CA ILE A 17 24.32 -1.31 -46.73
C ILE A 17 22.91 -1.89 -46.92
N GLY A 18 22.03 -1.84 -45.91
CA GLY A 18 20.61 -2.17 -46.06
C GLY A 18 19.78 -1.59 -44.92
N ALA A 19 18.86 -0.70 -45.27
CA ALA A 19 18.12 0.22 -44.40
C ALA A 19 17.45 -0.44 -43.18
N ASN A 20 17.66 0.15 -41.99
CA ASN A 20 16.79 -0.09 -40.84
C ASN A 20 15.82 1.08 -40.68
N ALA A 21 14.55 0.72 -40.59
CA ALA A 21 13.41 1.60 -40.41
C ALA A 21 13.52 2.43 -39.13
N ASP A 22 13.00 3.65 -39.20
CA ASP A 22 12.77 4.57 -38.10
C ASP A 22 11.51 4.15 -37.32
N PRO A 23 11.60 3.90 -36.00
CA PRO A 23 10.45 3.91 -35.13
C PRO A 23 10.59 5.11 -34.18
N THR A 24 10.20 6.28 -34.65
CA THR A 24 9.67 7.30 -33.75
C THR A 24 8.30 6.84 -33.24
N SER A 25 8.28 6.04 -32.18
CA SER A 25 7.09 5.88 -31.34
C SER A 25 7.45 6.16 -29.89
N GLU A 26 7.13 7.38 -29.47
CA GLU A 26 6.84 7.82 -28.11
C GLU A 26 7.08 6.80 -26.97
N LEU A 27 8.25 6.85 -26.32
CA LEU A 27 8.32 6.41 -24.92
C LEU A 27 7.98 7.63 -24.06
N ARG A 28 6.70 7.74 -23.68
CA ARG A 28 6.27 8.71 -22.68
C ARG A 28 7.00 8.41 -21.37
N ASP A 29 7.58 9.47 -20.83
CA ASP A 29 8.23 9.54 -19.52
C ASP A 29 7.16 9.29 -18.44
N GLU A 30 7.06 8.04 -17.94
CA GLU A 30 6.28 7.76 -16.73
C GLU A 30 7.12 8.15 -15.50
N PRO A 31 6.69 9.13 -14.70
CA PRO A 31 7.43 9.52 -13.52
C PRO A 31 7.42 8.34 -12.55
N ARG A 32 8.58 7.70 -12.32
CA ARG A 32 8.74 6.72 -11.24
C ARG A 32 8.38 7.40 -9.93
N HIS A 33 7.14 7.18 -9.52
CA HIS A 33 6.56 7.68 -8.29
C HIS A 33 7.46 7.22 -7.15
N ARG A 34 8.17 8.16 -6.52
CA ARG A 34 8.97 7.93 -5.32
C ARG A 34 8.11 7.15 -4.33
N GLN A 35 8.34 5.84 -4.21
CA GLN A 35 7.49 4.97 -3.39
C GLN A 35 7.49 5.48 -1.95
N LYS A 36 6.30 5.89 -1.52
CA LYS A 36 6.05 6.59 -0.28
C LYS A 36 5.57 5.53 0.75
N ARG A 37 6.38 5.27 1.78
CA ARG A 37 6.12 4.43 2.99
C ARG A 37 4.62 4.20 3.31
N ASN A 38 4.21 2.95 3.59
CA ASN A 38 2.80 2.51 3.74
C ASN A 38 1.95 3.30 4.75
N ILE A 39 2.54 3.83 5.84
CA ILE A 39 1.81 4.69 6.79
C ILE A 39 1.10 5.88 6.10
N ARG A 40 1.56 6.27 4.90
CA ARG A 40 0.91 7.31 4.08
C ARG A 40 -0.36 6.82 3.39
N GLN A 41 -0.50 5.53 3.10
CA GLN A 41 -1.74 4.94 2.56
C GLN A 41 -2.81 4.88 3.64
N LEU A 42 -2.48 4.39 4.84
CA LEU A 42 -3.36 4.48 6.01
C LEU A 42 -3.78 5.93 6.26
N ALA A 43 -2.83 6.88 6.29
CA ALA A 43 -3.16 8.29 6.50
C ALA A 43 -4.12 8.86 5.44
N ARG A 44 -3.91 8.52 4.16
CA ARG A 44 -4.83 8.91 3.07
C ARG A 44 -6.20 8.27 3.23
N MET A 45 -6.25 7.04 3.69
CA MET A 45 -7.50 6.31 3.90
C MET A 45 -8.29 6.94 5.06
N ILE A 46 -7.63 7.28 6.16
CA ILE A 46 -8.24 8.03 7.29
C ILE A 46 -8.82 9.35 6.80
N GLU A 47 -8.02 10.16 6.09
CA GLU A 47 -8.44 11.47 5.60
C GLU A 47 -9.67 11.37 4.68
N LYS A 48 -9.70 10.39 3.78
CA LYS A 48 -10.83 10.21 2.85
C LYS A 48 -12.09 9.67 3.52
N VAL A 49 -11.96 8.78 4.51
CA VAL A 49 -13.11 8.10 5.13
C VAL A 49 -13.70 8.94 6.25
N THR A 50 -12.87 9.47 7.15
CA THR A 50 -13.35 10.17 8.35
C THR A 50 -13.37 11.70 8.19
N GLY A 51 -12.77 12.23 7.12
CA GLY A 51 -12.60 13.68 6.92
C GLY A 51 -11.67 14.36 7.93
N ARG A 52 -10.92 13.61 8.75
CA ARG A 52 -10.03 14.14 9.79
C ARG A 52 -8.58 14.04 9.38
N ASN A 53 -7.72 14.82 10.02
CA ASN A 53 -6.28 14.70 9.80
C ASN A 53 -5.81 13.39 10.41
N ALA A 54 -5.04 12.57 9.67
CA ALA A 54 -4.51 11.32 10.22
C ALA A 54 -3.66 11.51 11.49
N LYS A 55 -3.07 12.69 11.69
CA LYS A 55 -2.30 13.01 12.91
C LYS A 55 -3.17 13.14 14.15
N ASP A 56 -4.48 13.30 14.02
CA ASP A 56 -5.41 13.39 15.15
C ASP A 56 -5.43 12.08 15.93
N TYR A 57 -5.30 10.96 15.23
CA TYR A 57 -5.22 9.62 15.82
C TYR A 57 -3.82 9.23 16.31
N ASN A 58 -2.78 10.02 16.04
CA ASN A 58 -1.44 9.72 16.57
C ASN A 58 -1.33 10.09 18.05
N LYS A 59 -0.77 9.18 18.86
CA LYS A 59 -0.61 9.35 20.32
C LYS A 59 -1.95 9.66 20.98
N TYR A 60 -2.95 8.85 20.67
CA TYR A 60 -4.30 8.95 21.19
C TYR A 60 -4.53 7.72 22.08
N GLY A 61 -4.92 7.93 23.34
CA GLY A 61 -5.15 6.85 24.27
C GLY A 61 -3.90 5.99 24.53
N CYS A 62 -4.13 4.70 24.73
CA CYS A 62 -3.15 3.69 25.08
C CYS A 62 -2.59 2.92 23.88
N TRP A 63 -3.32 2.88 22.75
CA TRP A 63 -3.03 2.01 21.60
C TRP A 63 -2.79 2.78 20.31
N CYS A 64 -3.38 3.96 20.11
CA CYS A 64 -3.15 4.68 18.85
C CYS A 64 -1.76 5.33 18.80
N GLY A 65 -0.78 4.63 18.24
CA GLY A 65 0.58 5.15 18.11
C GLY A 65 1.63 4.07 17.85
N ARG A 66 2.76 4.16 18.53
CA ARG A 66 3.83 3.15 18.46
C ARG A 66 3.72 2.26 19.70
N GLY A 67 3.52 0.96 19.48
CA GLY A 67 3.22 0.02 20.55
C GLY A 67 1.82 0.25 21.09
N GLY A 68 1.47 -0.42 22.18
CA GLY A 68 0.20 -0.25 22.86
C GLY A 68 0.13 -1.22 24.03
N ALA A 69 -0.49 -0.81 25.12
CA ALA A 69 -0.66 -1.65 26.30
C ALA A 69 -1.78 -1.11 27.19
N GLY A 70 -2.39 -1.97 27.99
CA GLY A 70 -3.45 -1.61 28.92
C GLY A 70 -4.84 -1.58 28.27
N GLU A 71 -5.81 -1.03 29.00
CA GLU A 71 -7.19 -0.95 28.56
C GLU A 71 -7.41 0.25 27.63
N PRO A 72 -8.07 0.07 26.48
CA PRO A 72 -8.44 1.19 25.62
C PRO A 72 -9.28 2.22 26.37
N VAL A 73 -8.96 3.50 26.19
CA VAL A 73 -9.65 4.58 26.91
C VAL A 73 -11.01 4.93 26.32
N ASP A 74 -11.25 4.61 25.05
CA ASP A 74 -12.52 4.77 24.37
C ASP A 74 -12.62 3.90 23.09
N GLY A 75 -13.66 4.13 22.29
CA GLY A 75 -13.91 3.40 21.05
C GLY A 75 -12.86 3.63 19.95
N ILE A 76 -12.27 4.83 19.85
CA ILE A 76 -11.18 5.09 18.89
C ILE A 76 -9.94 4.31 19.30
N ASP A 77 -9.59 4.34 20.59
CA ASP A 77 -8.45 3.60 21.12
C ASP A 77 -8.65 2.08 20.98
N THR A 78 -9.91 1.61 21.09
CA THR A 78 -10.27 0.22 20.81
C THR A 78 -10.03 -0.16 19.36
N CYS A 79 -10.33 0.74 18.40
CA CYS A 79 -10.01 0.53 16.99
C CYS A 79 -8.50 0.39 16.77
N CYS A 80 -7.68 1.18 17.47
CA CYS A 80 -6.22 1.10 17.37
C CYS A 80 -5.66 -0.20 17.93
N LYS A 81 -6.20 -0.67 19.08
CA LYS A 81 -5.86 -1.98 19.60
C LYS A 81 -6.12 -3.09 18.58
N ALA A 82 -7.31 -3.09 17.97
CA ALA A 82 -7.67 -4.09 16.96
C ALA A 82 -6.80 -3.98 15.70
N HIS A 83 -6.38 -2.76 15.33
CA HIS A 83 -5.47 -2.53 14.21
C HIS A 83 -4.07 -3.07 14.49
N ASP A 84 -3.53 -2.84 15.69
CA ASP A 84 -2.26 -3.39 16.14
C ASP A 84 -2.29 -4.93 16.15
N GLU A 85 -3.34 -5.53 16.72
CA GLU A 85 -3.57 -6.98 16.70
C GLU A 85 -3.65 -7.53 15.26
N CYS A 86 -4.29 -6.81 14.34
CA CYS A 86 -4.32 -7.20 12.92
C CYS A 86 -2.92 -7.13 12.29
N TYR A 87 -2.15 -6.08 12.60
CA TYR A 87 -0.79 -5.89 12.11
C TYR A 87 0.19 -6.96 12.58
N GLU A 88 -0.07 -7.63 13.70
CA GLU A 88 0.71 -8.79 14.16
C GLU A 88 0.55 -10.02 13.25
N THR A 89 -0.52 -10.08 12.46
CA THR A 89 -0.85 -11.24 11.60
C THR A 89 -0.32 -11.12 10.17
N VAL A 90 0.26 -9.97 9.79
CA VAL A 90 0.66 -9.65 8.42
C VAL A 90 2.16 -9.33 8.33
N ASP A 91 2.77 -9.58 7.17
CA ASP A 91 4.19 -9.34 6.97
C ASP A 91 4.47 -7.85 6.69
N ARG A 92 5.38 -7.27 7.48
CA ARG A 92 5.92 -5.92 7.30
C ARG A 92 4.85 -4.84 7.03
N PRO A 93 3.78 -4.72 7.84
CA PRO A 93 2.64 -3.84 7.56
C PRO A 93 3.05 -2.39 7.35
N TYR A 94 4.07 -1.88 8.04
CA TYR A 94 4.53 -0.50 7.83
C TYR A 94 5.28 -0.24 6.50
N ARG A 95 5.56 -1.28 5.71
CA ARG A 95 6.34 -1.21 4.45
C ARG A 95 5.61 -1.78 3.23
N THR A 96 4.71 -2.74 3.42
CA THR A 96 3.92 -3.34 2.34
C THR A 96 3.07 -2.28 1.65
N THR A 97 3.11 -2.19 0.33
CA THR A 97 2.27 -1.23 -0.43
C THR A 97 1.11 -2.02 -1.02
N TYR A 98 -0.10 -1.49 -0.94
CA TYR A 98 -1.32 -2.15 -1.41
C TYR A 98 -2.15 -1.24 -2.32
N ASN A 99 -3.10 -1.80 -3.06
CA ASN A 99 -4.01 -1.08 -3.94
C ASN A 99 -5.39 -0.93 -3.27
N PHE A 100 -5.91 0.31 -3.26
CA PHE A 100 -7.23 0.59 -2.70
C PHE A 100 -7.92 1.75 -3.41
N ALA A 101 -9.24 1.66 -3.46
CA ALA A 101 -10.12 2.75 -3.85
C ALA A 101 -10.99 3.18 -2.67
N VAL A 102 -11.43 4.44 -2.69
CA VAL A 102 -12.43 4.97 -1.77
C VAL A 102 -13.50 5.65 -2.59
N ASP A 103 -14.74 5.17 -2.47
CA ASP A 103 -15.92 5.74 -3.11
C ASP A 103 -17.02 5.93 -2.07
N ALA A 104 -17.60 7.13 -1.99
CA ALA A 104 -18.62 7.51 -1.01
C ALA A 104 -18.32 7.08 0.46
N GLY A 105 -17.05 7.14 0.88
CA GLY A 105 -16.60 6.72 2.22
C GLY A 105 -16.42 5.21 2.41
N VAL A 106 -16.71 4.41 1.38
CA VAL A 106 -16.48 2.97 1.36
C VAL A 106 -15.11 2.68 0.77
N VAL A 107 -14.29 1.95 1.52
CA VAL A 107 -12.98 1.47 1.06
C VAL A 107 -13.14 0.14 0.35
N THR A 108 -12.47 -0.01 -0.79
CA THR A 108 -12.29 -1.29 -1.50
C THR A 108 -10.80 -1.59 -1.60
N CYS A 109 -10.38 -2.75 -1.09
CA CYS A 109 -9.03 -3.28 -1.30
C CYS A 109 -8.99 -4.07 -2.60
N GLU A 110 -8.04 -3.76 -3.47
CA GLU A 110 -8.05 -4.20 -4.88
C GLU A 110 -7.06 -5.35 -5.15
N ASP A 111 -6.12 -5.61 -4.24
CA ASP A 111 -5.20 -6.74 -4.36
C ASP A 111 -5.90 -8.09 -4.21
N ASP A 112 -5.32 -9.13 -4.80
CA ASP A 112 -5.91 -10.47 -4.84
C ASP A 112 -6.13 -11.04 -3.41
N PRO A 113 -7.27 -11.72 -3.17
CA PRO A 113 -7.52 -12.41 -1.91
C PRO A 113 -6.38 -13.37 -1.53
N GLY A 114 -5.98 -13.36 -0.26
CA GLY A 114 -4.91 -14.22 0.27
C GLY A 114 -3.50 -13.67 0.11
N THR A 115 -3.31 -12.52 -0.53
CA THR A 115 -2.02 -11.80 -0.57
C THR A 115 -1.77 -11.02 0.71
N ASN A 116 -0.51 -10.71 0.99
CA ASN A 116 -0.13 -9.90 2.15
C ASN A 116 -0.56 -8.44 1.97
N GLU A 117 -0.47 -7.92 0.75
CA GLU A 117 -0.94 -6.59 0.35
C GLU A 117 -2.44 -6.43 0.66
N ARG A 118 -3.23 -7.42 0.24
CA ARG A 118 -4.67 -7.46 0.55
C ARG A 118 -4.92 -7.48 2.04
N ALA A 119 -4.23 -8.33 2.79
CA ALA A 119 -4.40 -8.44 4.23
C ALA A 119 -4.05 -7.13 4.97
N VAL A 120 -2.95 -6.47 4.60
CA VAL A 120 -2.57 -5.16 5.18
C VAL A 120 -3.61 -4.09 4.83
N CYS A 121 -4.11 -4.06 3.60
CA CYS A 121 -5.19 -3.16 3.21
C CYS A 121 -6.47 -3.42 4.02
N ASP A 122 -6.84 -4.68 4.24
CA ASP A 122 -8.03 -5.05 5.00
C ASP A 122 -7.91 -4.67 6.49
N CYS A 123 -6.70 -4.77 7.09
CA CYS A 123 -6.41 -4.20 8.41
C CYS A 123 -6.67 -2.68 8.45
N ASP A 124 -6.09 -1.94 7.49
CA ASP A 124 -6.23 -0.48 7.42
C ASP A 124 -7.69 -0.06 7.16
N ARG A 125 -8.37 -0.73 6.24
CA ARG A 125 -9.80 -0.55 5.94
C ARG A 125 -10.66 -0.71 7.18
N THR A 126 -10.42 -1.77 7.96
CA THR A 126 -11.17 -2.04 9.18
C THR A 126 -10.95 -0.94 10.21
N ALA A 127 -9.70 -0.52 10.40
CA ALA A 127 -9.35 0.55 11.33
C ALA A 127 -10.03 1.88 10.98
N VAL A 128 -9.99 2.31 9.71
CA VAL A 128 -10.57 3.61 9.32
C VAL A 128 -12.10 3.63 9.36
N LEU A 129 -12.75 2.50 9.04
CA LEU A 129 -14.20 2.38 9.17
C LEU A 129 -14.61 2.40 10.65
N CYS A 130 -13.82 1.77 11.51
CA CYS A 130 -13.98 1.83 12.96
C CYS A 130 -13.80 3.27 13.50
N PHE A 131 -12.77 4.00 13.05
CA PHE A 131 -12.60 5.41 13.41
C PHE A 131 -13.80 6.25 12.97
N ASN A 132 -14.32 6.04 11.77
CA ASN A 132 -15.49 6.76 11.26
C ASN A 132 -16.77 6.49 12.06
N ALA A 133 -16.88 5.31 12.66
CA ALA A 133 -18.02 4.92 13.49
C ALA A 133 -17.95 5.50 14.92
N ASN A 134 -16.80 6.05 15.33
CA ASN A 134 -16.60 6.60 16.67
C ASN A 134 -16.50 8.14 16.65
N VAL A 135 -16.96 8.77 17.72
CA VAL A 135 -16.91 10.22 17.87
C VAL A 135 -15.52 10.65 18.33
N TYR A 136 -14.85 11.45 17.53
CA TYR A 136 -13.62 12.12 17.97
C TYR A 136 -13.95 13.28 18.94
N PRO A 137 -13.17 13.47 20.02
CA PRO A 137 -13.44 14.50 21.02
C PRO A 137 -13.60 15.93 20.47
N ASP A 138 -14.56 16.67 21.03
CA ASP A 138 -14.77 18.11 20.81
C ASP A 138 -14.96 18.82 22.17
N PRO A 139 -14.06 19.73 22.58
CA PRO A 139 -12.89 20.22 21.86
C PRO A 139 -11.84 19.13 21.58
N PRO A 140 -10.96 19.29 20.57
CA PRO A 140 -10.03 18.27 20.11
C PRO A 140 -8.85 18.08 21.07
N VAL A 141 -9.13 17.55 22.26
CA VAL A 141 -8.16 17.14 23.27
C VAL A 141 -8.02 15.63 23.19
N LYS A 142 -6.81 15.15 22.91
CA LYS A 142 -6.53 13.73 22.81
C LYS A 142 -6.55 13.09 24.20
N PRO A 143 -7.30 12.01 24.42
CA PRO A 143 -7.18 11.21 25.63
C PRO A 143 -5.74 10.73 25.81
N ALA A 144 -5.26 10.76 27.06
CA ALA A 144 -4.01 10.15 27.44
C ALA A 144 -4.26 8.74 27.98
N CYS A 145 -3.27 7.85 27.86
CA CYS A 145 -3.27 6.60 28.60
C CYS A 145 -3.04 6.91 30.11
N PRO A 146 -3.89 6.42 31.03
CA PRO A 146 -3.76 6.63 32.47
C PRO A 146 -2.46 6.10 33.09
#